data_AF-A0A2R3MZS4-F1
#
_entry.id   AF-A0A2R3MZS4-F1
#
_cell.length_a   1.000
_cell.length_b   1.000
_cell.length_c   1.000
_cell.angle_alpha   90.00
_cell.angle_beta   90.00
_cell.angle_gamma   90.00
#
_symmetry.space_group_name_H-M   'P 1'
#
loop_
_entity.id
_entity.type
_entity.pdbx_description
1 polymer ?
#
loop_
_entity_poly.entity_id
_entity_poly.type
_entity_poly.pdbx_seq_one_letter_code
_entity_poly.pdbx_strand_id
1 'polypeptide(L)'
;MSKLTEDELKRYWLDFASRYCNRAFTEESMPYVIRLFLDRKVKSYRENPNVKAESLADLSKTYAENELSGEERELLNAVRRLRVPR
;
A
#
# COMPACT_ATOMS: atom_id res chain seq x y z
N MET A 1 -20.65 12.43 2.55
CA MET A 1 -19.23 12.13 2.89
C MET A 1 -18.96 10.69 2.50
N SER A 2 -18.27 10.48 1.39
CA SER A 2 -18.00 9.12 0.89
C SER A 2 -16.81 8.54 1.64
N LYS A 3 -17.04 7.43 2.37
CA LYS A 3 -15.96 6.60 2.93
C LYS A 3 -15.05 6.17 1.77
N LEU A 4 -13.74 6.15 1.99
CA LEU A 4 -12.80 5.63 1.00
C LEU A 4 -13.19 4.18 0.70
N THR A 5 -13.53 3.90 -0.55
CA THR A 5 -13.86 2.53 -0.96
C THR A 5 -12.60 1.68 -0.94
N GLU A 6 -12.75 0.37 -0.72
CA GLU A 6 -11.61 -0.54 -0.68
C GLU A 6 -10.80 -0.51 -1.99
N ASP A 7 -11.47 -0.21 -3.10
CA ASP A 7 -10.86 -0.06 -4.41
C ASP A 7 -9.95 1.17 -4.49
N GLU A 8 -10.33 2.30 -3.88
CA GLU A 8 -9.49 3.50 -3.81
C GLU A 8 -8.26 3.27 -2.94
N LEU A 9 -8.42 2.54 -1.84
CA LEU A 9 -7.31 2.19 -0.95
C LEU A 9 -6.31 1.27 -1.67
N LYS A 10 -6.83 0.25 -2.38
CA LYS A 10 -6.00 -0.66 -3.19
C LYS A 10 -5.24 0.10 -4.28
N ARG A 11 -5.89 1.05 -4.96
CA ARG A 11 -5.24 1.89 -5.98
C ARG A 11 -4.10 2.73 -5.41
N TYR A 12 -4.33 3.37 -4.26
CA TYR A 12 -3.30 4.16 -3.58
C TYR A 12 -2.07 3.31 -3.22
N TRP A 13 -2.27 2.16 -2.58
CA TRP A 13 -1.17 1.28 -2.18
C TRP A 13 -0.49 0.59 -3.35
N LEU A 14 -1.22 0.34 -4.45
CA LEU A 14 -0.64 -0.18 -5.69
C LEU A 14 0.27 0.84 -6.36
N ASP A 15 -0.13 2.13 -6.42
CA ASP A 15 0.72 3.20 -6.92
C ASP A 15 1.97 3.35 -6.04
N PHE A 16 1.80 3.34 -4.72
CA PHE A 16 2.91 3.38 -3.76
C PHE A 16 3.89 2.21 -3.98
N ALA A 17 3.38 0.97 -4.06
CA ALA A 17 4.21 -0.21 -4.27
C ALA A 17 4.91 -0.16 -5.63
N SER A 18 4.26 0.35 -6.67
CA SER A 18 4.85 0.48 -8.01
C SER A 18 6.03 1.45 -8.02
N ARG A 19 5.87 2.60 -7.33
CA ARG A 19 6.96 3.58 -7.16
C ARG A 19 8.09 3.03 -6.30
N TYR A 20 7.77 2.38 -5.18
CA TYR A 20 8.76 1.79 -4.27
C TYR A 20 9.59 0.70 -4.97
N CYS A 21 8.92 -0.18 -5.71
CA CYS A 21 9.55 -1.30 -6.43
C CYS A 21 10.21 -0.87 -7.74
N ASN A 22 10.00 0.38 -8.17
CA ASN A 22 10.39 0.90 -9.48
C ASN A 22 9.92 -0.03 -10.63
N ARG A 23 8.68 -0.52 -10.52
CA ARG A 23 8.08 -1.49 -11.42
C ARG A 23 6.58 -1.29 -11.45
N ALA A 24 5.99 -1.21 -12.65
CA ALA A 24 4.54 -1.24 -12.78
C ALA A 24 4.01 -2.65 -12.55
N PHE A 25 2.94 -2.76 -11.77
CA PHE A 25 2.21 -4.01 -11.54
C PHE A 25 0.86 -3.94 -12.26
N THR A 26 0.63 -4.85 -13.21
CA THR A 26 -0.67 -5.03 -13.88
C THR A 26 -1.38 -6.25 -13.29
N GLU A 27 -2.70 -6.36 -13.44
CA GLU A 27 -3.46 -7.52 -12.91
C GLU A 27 -2.90 -8.87 -13.37
N GLU A 28 -2.45 -8.95 -14.62
CA GLU A 28 -1.84 -10.16 -15.20
C GLU A 28 -0.42 -10.43 -14.70
N SER A 29 0.35 -9.39 -14.35
CA SER A 29 1.75 -9.51 -13.96
C SER A 29 2.00 -9.31 -12.46
N MET A 30 0.93 -9.23 -11.67
CA MET A 30 1.00 -8.92 -10.24
C MET A 30 1.56 -10.11 -9.44
N PRO A 31 2.77 -9.97 -8.87
CA PRO A 31 3.32 -10.98 -8.00
C PRO A 31 2.38 -11.21 -6.81
N TYR A 32 2.30 -12.45 -6.34
CA TYR A 32 1.49 -12.79 -5.17
C TYR A 32 1.85 -11.93 -3.95
N VAL A 33 3.12 -11.57 -3.83
CA VAL A 33 3.66 -10.68 -2.79
C VAL A 33 2.97 -9.31 -2.76
N ILE A 34 2.67 -8.72 -3.93
CA ILE A 34 1.97 -7.43 -4.02
C ILE A 34 0.51 -7.58 -3.62
N ARG A 35 -0.15 -8.68 -4.01
CA ARG A 35 -1.52 -8.98 -3.57
C ARG A 35 -1.60 -9.12 -2.06
N LEU A 36 -0.67 -9.87 -1.46
CA LEU A 36 -0.58 -10.04 -0.01
C LEU A 36 -0.36 -8.70 0.70
N PHE A 37 0.49 -7.83 0.14
CA PHE A 37 0.72 -6.47 0.66
C PHE A 37 -0.57 -5.64 0.65
N LEU A 38 -1.29 -5.62 -0.47
CA LEU A 38 -2.56 -4.89 -0.60
C LEU A 38 -3.61 -5.42 0.40
N ASP A 39 -3.75 -6.74 0.52
CA ASP A 39 -4.70 -7.35 1.45
C ASP A 39 -4.36 -7.02 2.92
N ARG A 40 -3.07 -7.01 3.29
CA ARG A 40 -2.62 -6.58 4.62
C ARG A 40 -2.98 -5.12 4.89
N LYS A 41 -2.81 -4.23 3.91
CA LYS A 41 -3.17 -2.80 4.05
C LYS A 41 -4.67 -2.57 4.16
N VAL A 42 -5.47 -3.29 3.37
CA VAL A 42 -6.94 -3.26 3.46
C VAL A 42 -7.41 -3.79 4.82
N LYS A 43 -6.83 -4.89 5.29
CA LYS A 43 -7.14 -5.46 6.61
C LYS A 43 -6.80 -4.48 7.73
N SER A 44 -5.59 -3.91 7.72
CA SER A 44 -5.17 -2.90 8.69
C SER A 44 -6.10 -1.68 8.68
N TYR A 45 -6.57 -1.26 7.50
CA TYR A 45 -7.50 -0.13 7.37
C TYR A 45 -8.87 -0.44 7.97
N ARG A 46 -9.37 -1.67 7.78
CA ARG A 46 -10.64 -2.13 8.40
C ARG A 46 -10.54 -2.26 9.92
N GLU A 47 -9.39 -2.71 10.41
CA GLU A 47 -9.15 -2.98 11.84
C GLU A 47 -8.76 -1.72 12.63
N ASN A 48 -8.27 -0.67 11.98
CA ASN A 48 -7.86 0.56 12.64
C ASN A 48 -9.09 1.39 13.09
N PRO A 49 -9.31 1.56 14.41
CA PRO A 49 -10.48 2.28 14.94
C PRO A 49 -10.47 3.78 14.60
N ASN A 50 -9.29 4.39 14.36
CA ASN A 50 -9.16 5.81 14.02
C ASN A 50 -9.69 6.10 12.61
N VAL A 51 -9.63 5.12 11.70
CA VAL A 51 -10.17 5.21 10.34
C VAL A 51 -11.69 5.37 10.34
N LYS A 52 -12.38 4.85 11.36
CA LYS A 52 -13.84 4.98 11.49
C LYS A 52 -14.27 6.34 12.05
N ALA A 53 -13.36 7.12 12.63
CA ALA A 53 -13.67 8.33 13.40
C ALA A 53 -13.20 9.63 12.73
N GLU A 54 -12.15 9.62 11.91
CA GLU A 54 -11.55 10.85 11.36
C GLU A 54 -11.87 11.13 9.88
N SER A 55 -11.85 12.43 9.54
CA SER A 55 -12.07 12.91 8.17
C SER A 55 -10.86 12.62 7.27
N LEU A 56 -11.16 12.36 5.99
CA LEU A 56 -10.23 11.88 4.94
C LEU A 56 -8.89 12.63 4.82
N ALA A 57 -8.84 13.91 5.15
CA ALA A 57 -7.65 14.74 4.97
C ALA A 57 -6.55 14.42 6.00
N ASP A 58 -6.95 14.13 7.25
CA ASP A 58 -6.02 13.87 8.37
C ASP A 58 -5.51 12.42 8.37
N LEU A 59 -6.33 11.47 7.89
CA LEU A 59 -5.94 10.08 7.71
C LEU A 59 -4.77 9.88 6.75
N SER A 60 -4.66 10.73 5.72
CA SER A 60 -3.55 10.65 4.75
C SER A 60 -2.19 10.95 5.37
N LYS A 61 -2.14 11.72 6.46
CA LYS A 61 -0.89 11.98 7.19
C LYS A 61 -0.62 10.86 8.19
N THR A 62 -1.53 10.58 9.11
CA THR A 62 -1.26 9.66 10.23
C THR A 62 -1.16 8.18 9.81
N TYR A 63 -1.90 7.77 8.77
CA TYR A 63 -1.87 6.39 8.25
C TYR A 63 -0.75 6.16 7.24
N ALA A 64 -0.31 7.21 6.52
CA ALA A 64 0.82 7.14 5.60
C ALA A 64 2.18 7.39 6.28
N GLU A 65 2.21 8.10 7.42
CA GLU A 65 3.40 8.31 8.23
C GLU A 65 3.83 7.07 9.01
N ASN A 66 2.92 6.12 9.27
CA ASN A 66 3.30 4.78 9.72
C ASN A 66 3.87 4.01 8.52
N GLU A 67 5.15 4.27 8.29
CA GLU A 67 6.01 3.62 7.32
C GLU A 67 5.78 2.10 7.28
N LEU A 68 5.92 1.53 6.08
CA LEU A 68 5.96 0.08 5.86
C LEU A 68 6.61 -0.65 7.04
N SER A 69 5.92 -1.63 7.62
CA SER A 69 6.51 -2.48 8.64
C SER A 69 7.76 -3.18 8.09
N GLY A 70 8.65 -3.66 8.96
CA GLY A 70 9.86 -4.38 8.53
C GLY A 70 9.53 -5.52 7.55
N GLU A 71 8.50 -6.31 7.87
CA GLU A 71 8.02 -7.39 7.00
C GLU A 71 7.48 -6.88 5.65
N GLU A 72 6.73 -5.77 5.64
CA GLU A 72 6.22 -5.19 4.40
C GLU A 72 7.34 -4.65 3.51
N ARG A 73 8.41 -4.10 4.10
CA ARG A 73 9.61 -3.70 3.36
C ARG A 73 10.31 -4.91 2.76
N GLU A 74 10.47 -6.00 3.52
CA GLU A 74 11.07 -7.24 3.01
C GLU A 74 10.26 -7.84 1.86
N LEU A 75 8.92 -7.88 2.01
CA LEU A 75 8.01 -8.30 0.95
C LEU A 75 8.20 -7.46 -0.31
N LEU A 76 8.16 -6.12 -0.21
CA LEU A 76 8.33 -5.27 -1.38
C LEU A 76 9.75 -5.35 -1.97
N ASN A 77 10.78 -5.51 -1.14
CA ASN A 77 12.17 -5.67 -1.59
C ASN A 77 12.37 -6.93 -2.44
N ALA A 78 11.62 -8.01 -2.18
CA ALA A 78 11.69 -9.24 -2.99
C ALA A 78 11.34 -9.02 -4.47
N VAL A 79 10.51 -8.01 -4.76
CA VAL A 79 10.06 -7.68 -6.13
C VAL A 79 10.59 -6.34 -6.63
N ARG A 80 11.31 -5.61 -5.77
CA ARG A 80 11.91 -4.31 -6.07
C ARG A 80 13.07 -4.48 -7.05
N ARG A 81 13.00 -3.77 -8.17
CA ARG A 81 14.14 -3.65 -9.07
C ARG A 81 15.08 -2.58 -8.51
N LEU A 82 16.21 -3.02 -7.97
CA LEU A 82 17.30 -2.11 -7.62
C LEU A 82 17.70 -1.35 -8.88
N ARG A 83 17.70 -0.01 -8.79
CA ARG A 83 18.16 0.85 -9.87
C ARG A 83 19.65 0.61 -10.00
N VAL A 84 20.07 -0.15 -11.02
CA VAL A 84 21.50 -0.32 -11.30
C VAL A 84 22.04 1.07 -11.68
N PRO A 85 23.01 1.62 -10.94
CA PRO A 85 23.65 2.86 -11.37
C PRO A 85 24.28 2.61 -12.74
N ARG A 86 23.90 3.42 -13.72
CA ARG A 86 24.56 3.47 -15.03
C ARG A 86 25.81 4.33 -14.94
#